data_AF-A0A7W6LPS9-F1
#
_entry.id   AF-A0A7W6LPS9-F1
#
_cell.length_a   1.000
_cell.length_b   1.000
_cell.length_c   1.000
_cell.angle_alpha   90.00
_cell.angle_beta   90.00
_cell.angle_gamma   90.00
#
_symmetry.space_group_name_H-M   'P 1'
#
loop_
_entity.id
_entity.type
_entity.pdbx_description
1 polymer ?
#
loop_
_entity_poly.entity_id
_entity_poly.type
_entity_poly.pdbx_seq_one_letter_code
_entity_poly.pdbx_strand_id
1 'polypeptide(L)'
;DTQRQALIDVVESGPIPAIHGVVRWRLIDLAQWLHDEFAVSLDETTISRELKKLGYVKLTARPRHHAQNEHAMEAFKKGASLPSWQRSKPSSRRERP
;
A
#
# COMPACT_ATOMS: atom_id res chain seq x y z
N ASP A 1 25.28 0.66 4.88
CA ASP A 1 24.57 -0.32 4.04
C ASP A 1 24.46 -1.74 4.61
N THR A 2 25.23 -2.13 5.62
CA THR A 2 25.12 -3.48 6.23
C THR A 2 23.74 -3.78 6.80
N GLN A 3 23.13 -2.84 7.53
CA GLN A 3 21.77 -3.00 8.08
C GLN A 3 20.70 -3.09 6.97
N ARG A 4 20.86 -2.31 5.89
CA ARG A 4 19.95 -2.34 4.73
C ARG A 4 20.05 -3.69 4.01
N GLN A 5 21.27 -4.22 3.87
CA GLN A 5 21.49 -5.53 3.28
C GLN A 5 20.91 -6.66 4.15
N ALA A 6 21.12 -6.61 5.46
CA ALA A 6 20.51 -7.57 6.38
C ALA A 6 18.97 -7.54 6.34
N LEU A 7 18.37 -6.34 6.19
CA LEU A 7 16.93 -6.21 5.98
C LEU A 7 16.47 -6.87 4.67
N ILE A 8 17.26 -6.82 3.61
CA ILE A 8 16.96 -7.50 2.35
C ILE A 8 17.03 -9.01 2.56
N ASP A 9 18.12 -9.49 3.15
CA ASP A 9 18.39 -10.91 3.33
C ASP A 9 17.32 -11.57 4.21
N VAL A 10 16.85 -10.89 5.26
CA VAL A 10 15.77 -11.40 6.12
C VAL A 10 14.42 -11.42 5.40
N VAL A 11 14.14 -10.42 4.55
CA VAL A 11 12.90 -10.37 3.76
C VAL A 11 12.86 -11.51 2.73
N GLU A 12 13.98 -11.78 2.05
CA GLU A 12 14.11 -12.85 1.05
C GLU A 12 14.11 -14.25 1.66
N SER A 13 14.81 -14.46 2.77
CA SER A 13 14.82 -15.75 3.47
C SER A 13 13.48 -16.09 4.12
N GLY A 14 12.64 -15.09 4.37
CA GLY A 14 11.35 -15.26 5.02
C GLY A 14 11.48 -15.55 6.52
N PRO A 15 10.36 -15.52 7.26
CA PRO A 15 10.41 -15.75 8.70
C PRO A 15 10.56 -17.23 9.02
N ILE A 16 11.34 -17.54 10.07
CA ILE A 16 11.42 -18.87 10.66
C ILE A 16 10.31 -18.97 11.72
N PRO A 17 9.22 -19.76 11.50
CA PRO A 17 8.05 -19.69 12.38
C PRO A 17 8.35 -20.06 13.84
N ALA A 18 9.29 -20.97 14.08
CA ALA A 18 9.67 -21.40 15.42
C ALA A 18 10.40 -20.32 16.24
N ILE A 19 11.07 -19.36 15.57
CA ILE A 19 11.84 -18.31 16.22
C ILE A 19 11.04 -17.00 16.21
N HIS A 20 10.49 -16.62 15.05
CA HIS A 20 9.86 -15.32 14.83
C HIS A 20 8.35 -15.32 15.13
N GLY A 21 7.72 -16.50 15.26
CA GLY A 21 6.29 -16.62 15.56
C GLY A 21 5.34 -16.16 14.45
N VAL A 22 5.85 -15.85 13.26
CA VAL A 22 5.06 -15.36 12.12
C VAL A 22 5.33 -16.20 10.86
N VAL A 23 4.31 -16.32 10.01
CA VAL A 23 4.38 -17.10 8.75
C VAL A 23 4.81 -16.23 7.56
N ARG A 24 4.61 -14.92 7.66
CA ARG A 24 5.05 -13.94 6.66
C ARG A 24 5.54 -12.69 7.38
N TRP A 25 6.50 -12.01 6.77
CA TRP A 25 6.91 -10.70 7.27
C TRP A 25 5.82 -9.66 7.04
N ARG A 26 5.29 -9.09 8.13
CA ARG A 26 4.57 -7.81 8.09
C ARG A 26 5.56 -6.69 8.43
N LEU A 27 5.21 -5.45 8.07
CA LEU A 27 6.06 -4.30 8.38
C LEU A 27 6.31 -4.15 9.89
N ILE A 28 5.29 -4.38 10.71
CA ILE A 28 5.41 -4.40 12.18
C ILE A 28 6.36 -5.48 12.69
N ASP A 29 6.39 -6.65 12.03
CA ASP A 29 7.28 -7.75 12.42
C ASP A 29 8.73 -7.42 12.06
N LEU A 30 8.96 -6.80 10.89
CA LEU A 30 10.29 -6.32 10.49
C LEU A 30 10.80 -5.19 11.38
N ALA A 31 9.91 -4.32 11.86
CA ALA A 31 10.26 -3.27 12.83
C ALA A 31 10.72 -3.88 14.16
N GLN A 32 9.99 -4.87 14.65
CA GLN A 32 10.37 -5.60 15.86
C GLN A 32 11.68 -6.35 15.68
N TRP A 33 11.84 -7.08 14.57
CA TRP A 33 13.07 -7.82 14.28
C TRP A 33 14.30 -6.90 14.20
N LEU A 34 14.16 -5.71 13.58
CA LEU A 34 15.26 -4.74 13.50
C LEU A 34 15.65 -4.19 14.88
N HIS A 35 14.66 -4.03 15.77
CA HIS A 35 14.92 -3.66 17.15
C HIS A 35 15.65 -4.79 17.90
N ASP A 36 15.22 -6.04 17.73
CA ASP A 36 15.79 -7.17 18.48
C ASP A 36 17.21 -7.50 18.01
N GLU A 37 17.49 -7.44 16.70
CA GLU A 37 18.80 -7.78 16.13
C GLU A 37 19.80 -6.61 16.18
N PHE A 38 19.33 -5.37 15.96
CA PHE A 38 20.21 -4.20 15.80
C PHE A 38 19.99 -3.07 16.82
N ALA A 39 19.04 -3.22 17.76
CA ALA A 39 18.61 -2.17 18.68
C ALA A 39 18.17 -0.87 17.98
N VAL A 40 17.66 -0.97 16.75
CA VAL A 40 17.18 0.18 15.98
C VAL A 40 15.66 0.24 16.01
N SER A 41 15.13 1.29 16.64
CA SER A 41 13.69 1.57 16.65
C SER A 41 13.28 2.39 15.44
N LEU A 42 12.64 1.76 14.44
CA LEU A 42 12.04 2.44 13.30
C LEU A 42 10.52 2.24 13.27
N ASP A 43 9.82 3.22 12.71
CA ASP A 43 8.39 3.08 12.43
C ASP A 43 8.14 2.29 11.13
N GLU A 44 6.96 1.70 11.02
CA GLU A 44 6.56 0.91 9.84
C GLU A 44 6.62 1.72 8.53
N THR A 45 6.43 3.04 8.57
CA THR A 45 6.45 3.87 7.35
C THR A 45 7.87 4.06 6.83
N THR A 46 8.86 4.16 7.73
CA THR A 46 10.28 4.22 7.35
C THR A 46 10.71 2.91 6.67
N ILE A 47 10.38 1.77 7.25
CA ILE A 47 10.67 0.45 6.67
C ILE A 47 9.95 0.29 5.32
N SER A 48 8.68 0.70 5.23
CA SER A 48 7.91 0.66 3.98
C SER A 48 8.57 1.49 2.87
N ARG A 49 9.06 2.70 3.18
CA ARG A 49 9.78 3.55 2.21
C ARG A 49 11.08 2.90 1.77
N GLU A 50 11.78 2.27 2.71
CA GLU A 50 13.05 1.61 2.44
C GLU A 50 12.89 0.43 1.49
N LEU A 51 11.95 -0.46 1.81
CA LEU A 51 11.60 -1.60 0.96
C LEU A 51 11.12 -1.15 -0.42
N LYS A 52 10.35 -0.06 -0.52
CA LYS A 52 9.94 0.51 -1.81
C LYS A 52 11.11 1.03 -2.63
N LYS A 53 12.11 1.69 -2.01
CA LYS A 53 13.32 2.14 -2.71
C LYS A 53 14.10 0.97 -3.29
N LEU A 54 14.02 -0.18 -2.64
CA LEU A 54 14.65 -1.44 -3.05
C LEU A 54 13.79 -2.24 -4.06
N GLY A 55 12.62 -1.73 -4.45
CA GLY A 55 11.75 -2.37 -5.46
C GLY A 55 10.71 -3.33 -4.90
N TYR A 56 10.65 -3.53 -3.57
CA TYR A 56 9.66 -4.41 -2.95
C TYR A 56 8.27 -3.79 -2.92
N VAL A 57 7.27 -4.65 -3.10
CA VAL A 57 5.85 -4.29 -3.05
C VAL A 57 5.14 -5.11 -1.98
N LYS A 58 4.23 -4.47 -1.24
CA LYS A 58 3.40 -5.15 -0.23
C LYS A 58 2.56 -6.24 -0.90
N LEU A 59 2.77 -7.48 -0.48
CA LEU A 59 1.96 -8.61 -0.91
C LEU A 59 0.54 -8.50 -0.32
N THR A 60 -0.47 -8.40 -1.18
CA THR A 60 -1.88 -8.37 -0.79
C THR A 60 -2.55 -9.67 -1.22
N ALA A 61 -3.33 -10.28 -0.31
CA ALA A 61 -4.07 -11.51 -0.61
C ALA A 61 -5.33 -11.28 -1.46
N ARG A 62 -5.60 -10.03 -1.86
CA ARG A 62 -6.76 -9.67 -2.68
C ARG A 62 -6.46 -10.07 -4.12
N PRO A 63 -7.26 -10.95 -4.75
CA PRO A 63 -7.11 -11.21 -6.17
C PRO A 63 -7.24 -9.88 -6.93
N ARG A 64 -6.20 -9.50 -7.69
CA ARG A 64 -6.37 -8.46 -8.70
C ARG A 64 -7.18 -9.06 -9.84
N HIS A 65 -8.22 -8.34 -10.27
CA HIS A 65 -9.06 -8.80 -11.38
C HIS A 65 -8.22 -8.86 -12.65
N HIS A 66 -8.23 -10.00 -13.36
CA HIS A 66 -7.35 -10.24 -14.50
C HIS A 66 -7.55 -9.24 -15.66
N ALA A 67 -8.75 -8.64 -15.77
CA ALA A 67 -9.04 -7.61 -16.75
C ALA A 67 -8.66 -6.19 -16.27
N GLN A 68 -7.96 -6.05 -15.15
CA GLN A 68 -7.43 -4.77 -14.68
C GLN A 68 -6.22 -4.39 -15.55
N ASN A 69 -6.49 -3.76 -16.69
CA ASN A 69 -5.48 -3.26 -17.61
C ASN A 69 -4.92 -1.92 -17.09
N GLU A 70 -3.62 -1.88 -16.78
CA GLU A 70 -2.94 -0.68 -16.29
C GLU A 70 -3.08 0.50 -17.27
N HIS A 71 -3.02 0.25 -18.58
CA HIS A 71 -3.22 1.27 -19.61
C HIS A 71 -4.67 1.80 -19.65
N ALA A 72 -5.67 0.95 -19.41
CA ALA A 72 -7.06 1.38 -19.34
C ALA A 72 -7.32 2.23 -18.09
N MET A 73 -6.64 1.94 -16.98
CA MET A 73 -6.71 2.75 -15.76
C MET A 73 -6.03 4.11 -15.91
N GLU A 74 -4.88 4.16 -16.59
CA GLU A 74 -4.20 5.42 -16.91
C GLU A 74 -5.05 6.29 -17.85
N ALA A 75 -5.68 5.68 -18.87
CA ALA A 75 -6.60 6.36 -19.77
C ALA A 75 -7.88 6.88 -19.08
N PHE A 76 -8.36 6.19 -18.04
CA PHE A 76 -9.57 6.57 -17.28
C PHE A 76 -9.35 7.76 -16.31
N LYS A 77 -8.13 8.31 -16.22
CA LYS A 77 -7.80 9.36 -15.26
C LYS A 77 -8.51 10.70 -15.57
N LYS A 78 -9.67 10.94 -14.93
CA LYS A 78 -10.40 12.20 -14.60
C LYS A 78 -10.36 13.44 -15.54
N GLY A 79 -9.89 13.33 -16.78
CA GLY A 79 -10.00 14.35 -17.83
C GLY A 79 -10.86 13.91 -19.02
N ALA A 80 -11.17 12.62 -19.13
CA ALA A 80 -11.91 12.05 -20.27
C ALA A 80 -13.44 12.21 -20.14
N SER A 81 -13.96 12.41 -18.93
CA SER A 81 -15.39 12.62 -18.70
C SER A 81 -15.62 14.00 -18.08
N LEU A 82 -15.96 14.99 -18.91
CA LEU A 82 -16.61 16.19 -18.40
C LEU A 82 -17.94 15.76 -17.76
N PRO A 83 -18.23 16.11 -16.49
CA PRO A 83 -19.52 15.82 -15.91
C PRO A 83 -20.58 16.66 -16.62
N SER A 84 -21.31 16.08 -17.58
CA SER A 84 -22.51 16.69 -18.16
C SER A 84 -23.69 16.50 -17.21
N TRP A 85 -23.56 16.95 -15.97
CA TRP A 85 -24.70 17.02 -15.07
C TRP A 85 -25.62 18.13 -15.56
N GLN A 86 -26.71 17.77 -16.24
CA GLN A 86 -27.76 18.73 -16.54
C GLN A 86 -28.31 19.28 -15.23
N ARG A 87 -28.12 20.59 -15.00
CA ARG A 87 -28.70 21.30 -13.86
C ARG A 87 -30.22 21.12 -13.93
N SER A 88 -30.80 20.45 -12.94
CA SER A 88 -32.25 20.43 -12.75
C SER A 88 -32.76 21.86 -12.56
N LYS A 89 -33.87 22.21 -13.22
CA LYS A 89 -34.46 23.56 -13.13
C LYS A 89 -34.73 23.93 -11.66
N PRO A 90 -34.55 25.21 -11.26
CA PRO A 90 -34.87 25.64 -9.90
C PRO A 90 -36.32 25.30 -9.57
N SER A 91 -36.57 24.71 -8.40
CA SER A 91 -37.93 24.43 -7.94
C SER A 91 -38.71 25.75 -7.87
N SER A 92 -39.81 25.85 -8.60
CA SER A 92 -40.73 26.99 -8.50
C SER A 92 -41.17 27.15 -7.05
N ARG A 93 -40.89 28.31 -6.46
CA ARG A 93 -41.29 28.66 -5.10
C ARG A 93 -42.82 28.66 -5.07
N ARG A 94 -43.44 27.68 -4.38
CA ARG A 94 -44.89 27.74 -4.10
C ARG A 94 -45.10 28.89 -3.12
N GLU A 95 -45.79 29.93 -3.57
CA GLU A 95 -46.39 30.91 -2.66
C GLU A 95 -47.37 30.16 -1.76
N ARG A 96 -47.20 30.33 -0.45
CA ARG A 96 -48.14 29.83 0.56
C ARG A 96 -49.19 30.93 0.81
N PRO A 97 -50.47 30.57 0.96
CA PRO A 97 -51.53 31.51 1.32
C PRO A 97 -51.35 32.05 2.74
#